data_AF-A0A524QTU1-F1
#
_entry.id   AF-A0A524QTU1-F1
#
_cell.length_a   1.000
_cell.length_b   1.000
_cell.length_c   1.000
_cell.angle_alpha   90.00
_cell.angle_beta   90.00
_cell.angle_gamma   90.00
#
_symmetry.space_group_name_H-M   'P 1'
#
loop_
_entity.id
_entity.type
_entity.pdbx_description
1 polymer ?
#
loop_
_entity_poly.entity_id
_entity_poly.type
_entity_poly.pdbx_seq_one_letter_code
_entity_poly.pdbx_strand_id
1 'polypeptide(L)' 'MRLYVNIDHVATVRQARKTNEPDPVRAAVMAELGGAHGITVHLREDRRHIQDRDVRLLMETVRTGVNLELAAGSEIL' A
#
# COMPACT_ATOMS: atom_id res chain seq x y z
N MET A 1 -0.36 7.88 -21.09
CA MET A 1 -1.21 7.19 -20.09
C MET A 1 -0.32 6.77 -18.93
N ARG A 2 -0.76 6.86 -17.67
CA ARG A 2 0.00 6.42 -16.48
C ARG A 2 -0.76 5.31 -15.78
N LEU A 3 -0.06 4.27 -15.31
CA LEU A 3 -0.63 3.16 -14.54
C LEU A 3 -0.19 3.25 -13.09
N TYR A 4 -1.15 3.33 -12.17
CA TYR A 4 -0.91 3.20 -10.74
C TYR A 4 -1.46 1.85 -10.27
N VAL A 5 -0.64 1.07 -9.58
CA VAL A 5 -1.01 -0.28 -9.14
C VAL A 5 -1.48 -0.21 -7.69
N ASN A 6 -2.73 -0.60 -7.44
CA ASN A 6 -3.24 -0.76 -6.08
C ASN A 6 -2.72 -2.09 -5.50
N ILE A 7 -2.14 -2.03 -4.30
CA ILE A 7 -1.54 -3.19 -3.62
C ILE A 7 -2.29 -3.62 -2.33
N ASP A 8 -3.48 -3.08 -2.07
CA ASP A 8 -4.26 -3.36 -0.85
C ASP A 8 -4.52 -4.84 -0.67
N HIS A 9 -4.76 -5.56 -1.77
CA HIS A 9 -5.11 -6.98 -1.71
C HIS A 9 -3.91 -7.87 -1.36
N VAL A 10 -2.67 -7.38 -1.52
CA VAL A 10 -1.50 -8.06 -0.96
C VAL A 10 -1.60 -8.07 0.57
N ALA A 11 -1.93 -6.93 1.16
CA ALA A 11 -2.17 -6.82 2.59
C ALA A 11 -3.39 -7.65 3.04
N THR A 12 -4.45 -7.75 2.24
CA THR A 12 -5.59 -8.63 2.55
C THR A 12 -5.15 -10.09 2.73
N VAL A 13 -4.30 -10.62 1.84
CA VAL A 13 -3.77 -11.98 1.97
C VAL A 13 -2.92 -12.13 3.23
N ARG A 14 -2.07 -11.13 3.53
CA ARG A 14 -1.28 -11.10 4.78
C ARG A 14 -2.17 -11.12 6.03
N GLN A 15 -3.17 -10.24 6.09
CA GLN A 15 -4.07 -10.11 7.23
C GLN A 15 -4.94 -11.35 7.45
N ALA A 16 -5.28 -12.09 6.39
CA ALA A 16 -6.02 -13.35 6.51
C ALA A 16 -5.28 -14.40 7.35
N ARG A 17 -3.95 -14.32 7.43
CA ARG A 17 -3.12 -15.23 8.24
C ARG A 17 -2.42 -14.55 9.41
N LYS A 18 -2.54 -13.22 9.54
CA LYS A 18 -1.86 -12.41 10.56
C LYS A 18 -0.36 -12.71 10.62
N THR A 19 0.27 -12.83 9.46
CA THR A 19 1.72 -13.02 9.34
C THR A 19 2.38 -11.79 8.72
N ASN A 20 3.67 -11.85 8.44
CA ASN A 20 4.39 -10.75 7.78
C ASN A 20 4.39 -10.88 6.24
N GLU A 21 3.89 -12.00 5.70
CA GLU A 21 3.92 -12.26 4.25
C GLU A 21 2.52 -12.59 3.70
N PRO A 22 2.23 -12.16 2.45
CA PRO A 22 3.08 -11.36 1.58
C PRO A 22 3.19 -9.90 2.06
N ASP A 23 4.40 -9.30 2.02
CA ASP A 23 4.60 -7.88 2.40
C ASP A 23 4.19 -6.92 1.25
N PRO A 24 3.21 -6.00 1.46
CA PRO A 24 2.83 -4.99 0.48
C PRO A 24 3.99 -4.11 -0.01
N VAL A 25 4.97 -3.81 0.85
CA VAL A 25 6.14 -3.01 0.47
C VAL A 25 6.95 -3.72 -0.62
N ARG A 26 7.10 -5.04 -0.50
CA ARG A 26 7.78 -5.84 -1.52
C ARG A 26 6.98 -5.86 -2.83
N ALA A 27 5.65 -5.93 -2.75
CA ALA A 27 4.80 -5.86 -3.93
C ALA A 27 4.89 -4.50 -4.65
N ALA A 28 5.01 -3.41 -3.90
CA ALA A 28 5.23 -2.08 -4.48
C ALA A 28 6.51 -2.03 -5.33
N VAL A 29 7.63 -2.50 -4.78
CA VAL A 29 8.92 -2.56 -5.50
C VAL A 29 8.79 -3.40 -6.78
N MET A 30 8.12 -4.56 -6.70
CA MET A 30 7.91 -5.42 -7.87
C MET A 30 7.01 -4.77 -8.92
N ALA A 31 5.99 -4.02 -8.51
CA ALA A 31 5.11 -3.30 -9.42
C ALA A 31 5.87 -2.16 -10.15
N GLU A 32 6.72 -1.41 -9.44
CA GLU A 32 7.58 -0.39 -10.06
C GLU A 32 8.54 -1.01 -11.08
N LEU A 33 9.21 -2.11 -10.71
CA LEU A 33 10.07 -2.86 -11.64
C LEU A 33 9.29 -3.44 -12.83
N GLY A 34 8.01 -3.73 -12.65
CA GLY A 34 7.08 -4.16 -13.70
C GLY A 34 6.55 -3.02 -14.59
N GLY A 35 6.97 -1.77 -14.37
CA GLY A 35 6.57 -0.61 -15.19
C GLY A 35 5.41 0.21 -14.63
N ALA A 36 5.03 0.02 -13.36
CA ALA A 36 4.09 0.93 -12.70
C ALA A 36 4.68 2.34 -12.63
N HIS A 37 3.83 3.34 -12.86
CA HIS A 37 4.18 4.76 -12.76
C HIS A 37 3.93 5.32 -11.35
N GLY A 38 3.34 4.49 -10.48
CA GLY A 38 3.00 4.82 -9.12
C GLY A 38 2.31 3.66 -8.42
N ILE A 39 2.19 3.78 -7.10
CA ILE A 39 1.58 2.80 -6.22
C ILE A 39 0.38 3.45 -5.55
N THR A 40 -0.75 2.74 -5.55
CA THR A 40 -1.95 3.14 -4.82
C THR A 40 -2.09 2.29 -3.57
N VAL A 41 -2.39 2.93 -2.43
CA VAL A 41 -2.75 2.24 -1.19
C VAL A 41 -3.87 2.97 -0.48
N HIS A 42 -4.74 2.21 0.18
CA HIS A 42 -5.84 2.77 0.96
C HIS A 42 -5.65 2.47 2.45
N LEU A 43 -5.31 3.50 3.22
CA LEU A 43 -5.27 3.43 4.68
C LEU A 43 -6.69 3.67 5.23
N ARG A 44 -7.40 2.57 5.48
CA ARG A 44 -8.76 2.61 6.04
C ARG A 44 -8.73 2.92 7.53
N GLU A 45 -9.75 3.61 8.04
CA GLU A 45 -10.00 3.83 9.47
C GLU A 45 -9.96 2.52 10.28
N ASP A 46 -10.63 1.47 9.79
CA ASP A 46 -10.68 0.15 10.43
C ASP A 46 -9.39 -0.70 10.28
N ARG A 47 -8.36 -0.19 9.58
CA ARG A 47 -7.10 -0.90 9.27
C ARG A 47 -7.33 -2.35 8.80
N ARG A 48 -8.36 -2.56 7.96
CA ARG A 48 -8.74 -3.92 7.49
C ARG A 48 -7.64 -4.66 6.73
N HIS A 49 -6.80 -3.95 5.99
CA HIS A 49 -5.72 -4.53 5.17
C HIS A 49 -4.40 -3.78 5.37
N ILE A 50 -4.23 -2.62 4.71
CA ILE A 50 -3.06 -1.76 4.85
C ILE A 50 -3.00 -1.22 6.29
N GLN A 51 -1.80 -1.26 6.87
CA GLN A 51 -1.50 -0.76 8.22
C GLN A 51 -0.64 0.51 8.13
N ASP A 52 -0.56 1.28 9.23
CA ASP A 52 0.28 2.48 9.32
C ASP A 52 1.76 2.19 9.01
N ARG A 53 2.25 1.01 9.44
CA ARG A 53 3.59 0.51 9.08
C ARG A 53 3.79 0.51 7.57
N ASP A 54 2.82 -0.02 6.83
CA ASP A 54 2.96 -0.20 5.38
C ASP A 54 3.04 1.17 4.70
N VAL A 55 2.18 2.11 5.09
CA VAL A 55 2.21 3.48 4.57
C VAL A 55 3.55 4.15 4.84
N ARG A 56 4.03 4.11 6.09
CA ARG A 56 5.34 4.68 6.45
C ARG A 56 6.46 4.10 5.59
N LEU A 57 6.53 2.78 5.47
CA LEU A 57 7.59 2.13 4.70
C LEU A 57 7.46 2.41 3.20
N LEU A 58 6.24 2.49 2.66
CA LEU A 58 6.02 2.86 1.26
C LEU A 58 6.52 4.27 0.97
N MET A 59 6.30 5.23 1.88
CA MET A 59 6.84 6.59 1.74
C MET A 59 8.38 6.63 1.76
N GLU A 60 9.04 5.65 2.38
CA GLU A 60 10.50 5.52 2.41
C GLU A 60 11.07 4.73 1.20
N THR A 61 10.26 3.89 0.54
CA THR A 61 10.75 2.88 -0.42
C THR A 61 10.30 3.09 -1.86
N VAL A 62 9.08 3.58 -2.09
CA VAL A 62 8.54 3.83 -3.43
C VAL A 62 9.31 4.99 -4.07
N ARG A 63 9.81 4.78 -5.30
CA ARG A 63 10.63 5.78 -6.00
C ARG A 63 9.83 6.62 -7.00
N THR A 64 8.69 6.10 -7.42
CA THR A 64 7.71 6.78 -8.28
C THR A 64 6.74 7.60 -7.41
N GLY A 65 5.46 7.68 -7.78
CA GLY A 65 4.44 8.39 -6.99
C GLY A 65 3.64 7.44 -6.09
N VAL A 66 3.33 7.89 -4.88
CA VAL A 66 2.34 7.23 -4.00
C VAL A 66 1.00 7.97 -4.11
N ASN A 67 -0.05 7.25 -4.48
CA ASN A 67 -1.44 7.70 -4.38
C ASN A 67 -2.05 7.11 -3.09
N LEU A 68 -2.07 7.92 -2.04
CA LEU A 68 -2.59 7.52 -0.73
C LEU A 68 -4.08 7.86 -0.62
N GLU A 69 -4.92 6.83 -0.65
CA GLU A 69 -6.36 6.95 -0.41
C GLU A 69 -6.62 6.88 1.11
N LEU A 70 -7.29 7.90 1.64
CA LEU A 70 -7.53 8.05 3.07
C LEU A 70 -9.03 8.03 3.35
N ALA A 71 -9.41 7.41 4.46
CA ALA A 71 -10.76 7.61 5.01
C ALA A 71 -10.90 9.06 5.51
N ALA A 72 -12.12 9.60 5.45
CA ALA A 72 -12.44 10.95 5.94
C ALA A 72 -12.59 10.99 7.48
N GLY A 73 -11.63 10.39 8.20
CA GLY A 73 -11.56 10.37 9.66
C GLY A 73 -10.51 11.37 10.17
N SER A 74 -10.80 12.06 11.27
CA SER A 74 -9.92 13.08 11.86
C SER A 74 -8.59 12.52 12.37
N GLU A 75 -8.55 11.23 12.67
CA GLU A 75 -7.36 10.49 13.12
C GLU A 75 -6.43 10.04 11.98
N ILE A 76 -6.88 10.17 10.73
CA ILE A 76 -6.11 9.83 9.54
C ILE A 76 -5.47 11.08 8.89
N LEU A 77 -6.04 12.27 9.11
CA LEU A 77 -5.61 13.55 8.53
C LEU A 77 -4.52 14.26 9.35
#